data_AF-A0A8J7HM59-F1
#
_entry.id   AF-A0A8J7HM59-F1
#
_cell.length_a   1.000
_cell.length_b   1.000
_cell.length_c   1.000
_cell.angle_alpha   90.00
_cell.angle_beta   90.00
_cell.angle_gamma   90.00
#
_symmetry.space_group_name_H-M   'P 1'
#
loop_
_entity.id
_entity.type
_entity.pdbx_description
1 polymer ?
#
loop_
_entity_poly.entity_id
_entity_poly.type
_entity_poly.pdbx_seq_one_letter_code
_entity_poly.pdbx_strand_id
1 'polypeptide(L)'
;MDAILERSHELKQALVDFVLDAEGELAQALETYAATQLRRGSGDTTQQDLIVDRFITEGKVGEQSPLELFLESHPNLTQSDRSLIDSWHHSFIGLFAITEILPDGFDLRNWLTDKHYIVKPNNIQTLQAISRLKVGEILLTRISPVTDTYWMFSGPYTIMGKLGKPKLAVAIGNFKENYKNNLYSDAPELLEEAWQSVVQYHQQFIDFFGSDEITLPGYQLNKKIAEFQEIITEKRLAEAGIDTSKSLAEMAAEAGVEEEEMKAAAKEAGADANVVSQMFKGNSKMVMPKVDLPAELKKAEQVTTFSHPRWGQMFLPTYSKMQTILSADDWQSVEGAEKLIRYYLEDKSINAFIWHRLADQYPTQLEKMLQKVLQRPEFSLASDLDPLLEEFNKPIKPELPDIASVPIHLHNLFQEAVTEVNKTKTKSKVQKKLAKGFQ
;
A
#
# COMPACT_ATOMS: atom_id res chain seq x y z
N MET A 1 -12.16 -19.55 -29.57
CA MET A 1 -11.20 -19.33 -28.46
C MET A 1 -10.16 -20.44 -28.57
N ASP A 2 -8.95 -20.30 -28.04
CA ASP A 2 -8.02 -21.44 -28.05
C ASP A 2 -8.44 -22.48 -26.98
N ALA A 3 -8.06 -23.74 -27.20
CA ALA A 3 -8.55 -24.85 -26.38
C ALA A 3 -8.13 -24.76 -24.90
N ILE A 4 -6.97 -24.13 -24.63
CA ILE A 4 -6.48 -23.97 -23.25
C ILE A 4 -7.25 -22.87 -22.50
N LEU A 5 -7.72 -21.81 -23.16
CA LEU A 5 -8.60 -20.82 -22.55
C LEU A 5 -9.97 -21.40 -22.22
N GLU A 6 -10.56 -22.20 -23.12
CA GLU A 6 -11.81 -22.91 -22.87
C GLU A 6 -11.65 -23.86 -21.68
N ARG A 7 -10.56 -24.63 -21.65
CA ARG A 7 -10.24 -25.52 -20.51
C ARG A 7 -10.00 -24.75 -19.21
N SER A 8 -9.31 -23.61 -19.27
CA SER A 8 -9.10 -22.73 -18.10
C SER A 8 -10.42 -22.24 -17.52
N HIS A 9 -11.40 -21.91 -18.37
CA HIS A 9 -12.73 -21.52 -17.91
C HIS A 9 -13.48 -22.67 -17.23
N GLU A 10 -13.47 -23.87 -17.82
CA GLU A 10 -14.09 -25.06 -17.22
C GLU A 10 -13.52 -25.38 -15.83
N LEU A 11 -12.19 -25.39 -15.71
CA LEU A 11 -11.50 -25.66 -14.45
C LEU A 11 -11.78 -24.57 -13.41
N LYS A 12 -11.84 -23.30 -13.83
CA LYS A 12 -12.17 -22.19 -12.93
C LYS A 12 -13.62 -22.30 -12.43
N GLN A 13 -14.56 -22.68 -13.29
CA GLN A 13 -15.94 -22.90 -12.88
C GLN A 13 -16.04 -24.07 -11.89
N ALA A 14 -15.37 -25.19 -12.17
CA ALA A 14 -15.33 -26.33 -11.25
C ALA A 14 -14.72 -25.98 -9.88
N LEU A 15 -13.72 -25.09 -9.83
CA LEU A 15 -13.18 -24.56 -8.57
C LEU A 15 -14.17 -23.69 -7.81
N VAL A 16 -14.91 -22.82 -8.51
CA VAL A 16 -15.94 -21.99 -7.89
C VAL A 16 -17.03 -22.87 -7.31
N ASP A 17 -17.51 -23.84 -8.07
CA ASP A 17 -18.53 -24.79 -7.63
C ASP A 17 -18.02 -25.61 -6.43
N PHE A 18 -16.77 -26.11 -6.48
CA PHE A 18 -16.13 -26.83 -5.37
C PHE A 18 -16.11 -26.03 -4.06
N VAL A 19 -15.82 -24.73 -4.13
CA VAL A 19 -15.79 -23.86 -2.96
C VAL A 19 -17.19 -23.54 -2.45
N LEU A 20 -18.16 -23.32 -3.35
CA LEU A 20 -19.53 -22.94 -2.99
C LEU A 20 -20.35 -24.12 -2.47
N ASP A 21 -20.11 -25.32 -2.98
CA ASP A 21 -20.78 -26.56 -2.57
C ASP A 21 -20.08 -27.26 -1.40
N ALA A 22 -19.00 -26.67 -0.88
CA ALA A 22 -18.23 -27.25 0.22
C ALA A 22 -19.03 -27.31 1.53
N GLU A 23 -18.74 -28.33 2.33
CA GLU A 23 -19.19 -28.44 3.73
C GLU A 23 -17.98 -28.50 4.67
N GLY A 24 -18.22 -28.31 5.97
CA GLY A 24 -17.18 -28.45 7.01
C GLY A 24 -16.17 -27.30 7.01
N GLU A 25 -14.87 -27.64 7.10
CA GLU A 25 -13.80 -26.68 7.33
C GLU A 25 -13.63 -25.67 6.17
N LEU A 26 -13.78 -26.11 4.92
CA LEU A 26 -13.68 -25.24 3.75
C LEU A 26 -14.81 -24.20 3.72
N ALA A 27 -16.04 -24.60 4.09
CA ALA A 27 -17.18 -23.69 4.21
C ALA A 27 -16.97 -22.67 5.34
N GLN A 28 -16.55 -23.12 6.53
CA GLN A 28 -16.25 -22.23 7.66
C GLN A 28 -15.14 -21.23 7.33
N ALA A 29 -14.12 -21.66 6.59
CA ALA A 29 -13.04 -20.80 6.14
C ALA A 29 -13.54 -19.72 5.17
N LEU A 30 -14.39 -20.09 4.20
CA LEU A 30 -15.01 -19.14 3.28
C LEU A 30 -15.88 -18.12 4.02
N GLU A 31 -16.73 -18.56 4.96
CA GLU A 31 -17.57 -17.69 5.77
C GLU A 31 -16.74 -16.71 6.61
N THR A 32 -15.68 -17.20 7.26
CA THR A 32 -14.77 -16.38 8.07
C THR A 32 -14.04 -15.36 7.20
N TYR A 33 -13.57 -15.77 6.02
CA TYR A 33 -12.93 -14.89 5.05
C TYR A 33 -13.91 -13.82 4.56
N ALA A 34 -15.12 -14.21 4.16
CA ALA A 34 -16.18 -13.32 3.70
C ALA A 34 -16.58 -12.31 4.77
N ALA A 35 -16.77 -12.74 6.03
CA ALA A 35 -17.08 -11.86 7.15
C ALA A 35 -16.01 -10.79 7.39
N THR A 36 -14.74 -11.16 7.20
CA THR A 36 -13.61 -10.23 7.32
C THR A 36 -13.59 -9.19 6.20
N GLN A 37 -13.94 -9.59 4.97
CA GLN A 37 -13.99 -8.67 3.81
C GLN A 37 -15.25 -7.78 3.83
N LEU A 38 -16.41 -8.30 4.23
CA LEU A 38 -17.69 -7.58 4.25
C LEU A 38 -17.74 -6.45 5.30
N ARG A 39 -16.92 -6.52 6.35
CA ARG A 39 -16.73 -5.40 7.29
C ARG A 39 -16.19 -4.12 6.60
N ARG A 40 -15.80 -4.19 5.31
CA ARG A 40 -15.26 -3.07 4.52
C ARG A 40 -16.23 -2.49 3.46
N GLY A 41 -17.48 -2.96 3.32
CA GLY A 41 -18.45 -2.37 2.37
C GLY A 41 -19.64 -3.28 2.00
N SER A 42 -20.69 -2.70 1.39
CA SER A 42 -22.03 -3.33 1.20
C SER A 42 -22.12 -4.38 0.08
N GLY A 43 -22.77 -5.50 0.38
CA GLY A 43 -22.91 -6.70 -0.46
C GLY A 43 -23.87 -6.58 -1.65
N ASP A 44 -23.33 -6.18 -2.79
CA ASP A 44 -23.89 -6.50 -4.11
C ASP A 44 -23.33 -7.84 -4.63
N THR A 45 -24.01 -8.47 -5.59
CA THR A 45 -23.64 -9.77 -6.20
C THR A 45 -22.21 -9.74 -6.77
N THR A 46 -21.80 -8.63 -7.39
CA THR A 46 -20.43 -8.45 -7.90
C THR A 46 -19.37 -8.51 -6.79
N GLN A 47 -19.73 -8.11 -5.56
CA GLN A 47 -18.82 -8.26 -4.41
C GLN A 47 -18.75 -9.69 -3.92
N GLN A 48 -19.84 -10.46 -3.98
CA GLN A 48 -19.84 -11.87 -3.62
C GLN A 48 -18.92 -12.66 -4.56
N ASP A 49 -19.04 -12.44 -5.87
CA ASP A 49 -18.18 -13.07 -6.88
C ASP A 49 -16.70 -12.71 -6.66
N LEU A 50 -16.41 -11.46 -6.31
CA LEU A 50 -15.05 -11.01 -5.97
C LEU A 50 -14.53 -11.70 -4.70
N ILE A 51 -15.36 -11.85 -3.66
CA ILE A 51 -14.97 -12.50 -2.41
C ILE A 51 -14.62 -13.97 -2.68
N VAL A 52 -15.44 -14.68 -3.46
CA VAL A 52 -15.19 -16.09 -3.82
C VAL A 52 -13.93 -16.22 -4.67
N ASP A 53 -13.76 -15.41 -5.71
CA ASP A 53 -12.56 -15.43 -6.55
C ASP A 53 -11.28 -15.16 -5.74
N ARG A 54 -11.34 -14.22 -4.79
CA ARG A 54 -10.25 -13.94 -3.88
C ARG A 54 -10.01 -15.08 -2.89
N PHE A 55 -11.06 -15.67 -2.33
CA PHE A 55 -10.89 -16.80 -1.41
C PHE A 55 -10.21 -17.98 -2.09
N ILE A 56 -10.55 -18.29 -3.34
CA ILE A 56 -9.90 -19.37 -4.11
C ILE A 56 -8.37 -19.21 -4.14
N THR A 57 -7.86 -17.99 -4.23
CA THR A 57 -6.42 -17.72 -4.43
C THR A 57 -5.69 -17.25 -3.17
N GLU A 58 -6.38 -16.52 -2.28
CA GLU A 58 -5.82 -15.89 -1.08
C GLU A 58 -6.28 -16.57 0.23
N GLY A 59 -7.31 -17.41 0.15
CA GLY A 59 -7.90 -18.09 1.30
C GLY A 59 -7.00 -19.20 1.85
N LYS A 60 -7.27 -19.58 3.10
CA LYS A 60 -6.61 -20.69 3.78
C LYS A 60 -7.64 -21.56 4.50
N VAL A 61 -7.45 -22.87 4.43
CA VAL A 61 -8.19 -23.88 5.19
C VAL A 61 -7.15 -24.69 5.97
N GLY A 62 -7.03 -24.42 7.26
CA GLY A 62 -5.86 -24.84 8.02
C GLY A 62 -4.58 -24.26 7.40
N GLU A 63 -3.68 -25.15 6.97
CA GLU A 63 -2.42 -24.77 6.32
C GLU A 63 -2.48 -24.78 4.78
N GLN A 64 -3.57 -25.27 4.19
CA GLN A 64 -3.71 -25.45 2.73
C GLN A 64 -4.51 -24.33 2.06
N SER A 65 -4.28 -24.14 0.76
CA SER A 65 -5.10 -23.28 -0.10
C SER A 65 -6.31 -24.03 -0.68
N PRO A 66 -7.39 -23.33 -1.08
CA PRO A 66 -8.49 -23.97 -1.81
C PRO A 66 -8.06 -24.62 -3.13
N LEU A 67 -7.00 -24.10 -3.79
CA LEU A 67 -6.43 -24.72 -4.99
C LEU A 67 -5.80 -26.08 -4.68
N GLU A 68 -5.06 -26.19 -3.58
CA GLU A 68 -4.46 -27.46 -3.13
C GLU A 68 -5.52 -28.50 -2.79
N LEU A 69 -6.54 -28.11 -2.01
CA LEU A 69 -7.66 -28.99 -1.67
C LEU A 69 -8.43 -29.48 -2.91
N PHE A 70 -8.58 -28.63 -3.92
CA PHE A 70 -9.19 -29.02 -5.18
C PHE A 70 -8.34 -30.05 -5.95
N LEU A 71 -7.02 -29.83 -6.00
CA LEU A 71 -6.07 -30.76 -6.65
C LEU A 71 -6.01 -32.14 -5.98
N GLU A 72 -6.19 -32.18 -4.66
CA GLU A 72 -6.25 -33.41 -3.87
C GLU A 72 -7.57 -34.16 -4.04
N SER A 73 -8.69 -33.44 -4.06
CA SER A 73 -10.03 -34.02 -4.26
C SER A 73 -10.28 -34.51 -5.69
N HIS A 74 -9.48 -34.08 -6.67
CA HIS A 74 -9.62 -34.47 -8.07
C HIS A 74 -8.37 -35.23 -8.60
N PRO A 75 -8.13 -36.48 -8.15
CA PRO A 75 -6.96 -37.28 -8.56
C PRO A 75 -6.87 -37.49 -10.07
N ASN A 76 -8.03 -37.53 -10.76
CA ASN A 76 -8.14 -37.84 -12.19
C ASN A 76 -7.83 -36.67 -13.13
N LEU A 77 -7.52 -35.47 -12.61
CA LEU A 77 -7.09 -34.35 -13.45
C LEU A 77 -5.82 -34.71 -14.21
N THR A 78 -5.76 -34.27 -15.47
CA THR A 78 -4.55 -34.46 -16.29
C THR A 78 -3.39 -33.66 -15.72
N GLN A 79 -2.15 -34.05 -16.02
CA GLN A 79 -0.98 -33.30 -15.57
C GLN A 79 -0.99 -31.84 -16.05
N SER A 80 -1.51 -31.60 -17.26
CA SER A 80 -1.68 -30.24 -17.80
C SER A 80 -2.68 -29.42 -16.99
N ASP A 81 -3.82 -30.00 -16.61
CA ASP A 81 -4.82 -29.31 -15.78
C ASP A 81 -4.25 -29.00 -14.39
N ARG A 82 -3.51 -29.95 -13.81
CA ARG A 82 -2.85 -29.77 -12.51
C ARG A 82 -1.85 -28.62 -12.55
N SER A 83 -0.98 -28.58 -13.56
CA SER A 83 -0.01 -27.50 -13.73
C SER A 83 -0.67 -26.15 -13.98
N LEU A 84 -1.79 -26.12 -14.71
CA LEU A 84 -2.58 -24.91 -14.93
C LEU A 84 -3.20 -24.39 -13.63
N ILE A 85 -3.85 -25.24 -12.83
CA ILE A 85 -4.43 -24.86 -11.54
C ILE A 85 -3.33 -24.42 -10.56
N ASP A 86 -2.20 -25.14 -10.53
CA ASP A 86 -1.07 -24.80 -9.68
C ASP A 86 -0.50 -23.41 -10.04
N SER A 87 -0.46 -23.07 -11.33
CA SER A 87 -0.02 -21.74 -11.78
C SER A 87 -0.90 -20.60 -11.24
N TRP A 88 -2.16 -20.86 -10.87
CA TRP A 88 -3.08 -19.86 -10.33
C TRP A 88 -2.74 -19.39 -8.90
N HIS A 89 -1.76 -20.01 -8.23
CA HIS A 89 -1.13 -19.40 -7.05
C HIS A 89 -0.42 -18.08 -7.38
N HIS A 90 -0.05 -17.86 -8.64
CA HIS A 90 0.54 -16.61 -9.12
C HIS A 90 -0.51 -15.60 -9.61
N SER A 91 -1.81 -15.88 -9.43
CA SER A 91 -2.87 -14.94 -9.77
C SER A 91 -2.89 -13.78 -8.78
N PHE A 92 -2.96 -12.56 -9.28
CA PHE A 92 -2.92 -11.36 -8.43
C PHE A 92 -3.94 -10.32 -8.89
N ILE A 93 -4.44 -9.53 -7.93
CA ILE A 93 -5.25 -8.36 -8.25
C ILE A 93 -4.33 -7.18 -8.55
N GLY A 94 -4.65 -6.42 -9.58
CA GLY A 94 -3.87 -5.26 -9.98
C GLY A 94 -4.76 -4.11 -10.43
N LEU A 95 -4.13 -2.93 -10.51
CA LEU A 95 -4.71 -1.75 -11.11
C LEU A 95 -4.12 -1.58 -12.51
N PHE A 96 -4.86 -2.00 -13.53
CA PHE A 96 -4.36 -2.12 -14.89
C PHE A 96 -4.86 -0.98 -15.78
N ALA A 97 -3.98 -0.38 -16.57
CA ALA A 97 -4.37 0.44 -17.72
C ALA A 97 -4.46 -0.44 -18.97
N ILE A 98 -5.52 -0.24 -19.75
CA ILE A 98 -5.57 -0.78 -21.12
C ILE A 98 -4.66 0.06 -22.00
N THR A 99 -3.53 -0.49 -22.41
CA THR A 99 -2.58 0.17 -23.33
C THR A 99 -2.93 -0.12 -24.78
N GLU A 100 -3.38 -1.34 -25.08
CA GLU A 100 -3.78 -1.76 -26.42
C GLU A 100 -4.98 -2.72 -26.38
N ILE A 101 -5.84 -2.66 -27.40
CA ILE A 101 -6.88 -3.65 -27.64
C ILE A 101 -6.40 -4.55 -28.78
N LEU A 102 -6.18 -5.81 -28.48
CA LEU A 102 -5.70 -6.82 -29.42
C LEU A 102 -6.88 -7.54 -30.08
N PRO A 103 -6.69 -8.24 -31.21
CA PRO A 103 -7.75 -8.99 -31.88
C PRO A 103 -8.43 -10.04 -30.97
N ASP A 104 -7.69 -10.62 -30.03
CA ASP A 104 -8.13 -11.69 -29.14
C ASP A 104 -7.90 -11.37 -27.64
N GLY A 105 -7.71 -10.10 -27.28
CA GLY A 105 -7.45 -9.71 -25.89
C GLY A 105 -7.05 -8.25 -25.69
N PHE A 106 -6.28 -7.99 -24.64
CA PHE A 106 -5.78 -6.66 -24.29
C PHE A 106 -4.31 -6.75 -23.90
N ASP A 107 -3.56 -5.69 -24.18
CA ASP A 107 -2.35 -5.40 -23.42
C ASP A 107 -2.72 -4.54 -22.21
N LEU A 108 -2.41 -5.06 -21.03
CA LEU A 108 -2.69 -4.43 -19.74
C LEU A 108 -1.38 -4.08 -19.05
N ARG A 109 -1.18 -2.80 -18.74
CA ARG A 109 -0.07 -2.32 -17.92
C ARG A 109 -0.48 -2.24 -16.45
N ASN A 110 0.19 -2.95 -15.57
CA ASN A 110 0.03 -2.79 -14.12
C ASN A 110 0.61 -1.44 -13.68
N TRP A 111 -0.25 -0.54 -13.19
CA TRP A 111 0.18 0.78 -12.74
C TRP A 111 1.18 0.75 -11.59
N LEU A 112 1.15 -0.28 -10.75
CA LEU A 112 1.99 -0.35 -9.56
C LEU A 112 3.44 -0.69 -9.91
N THR A 113 3.67 -1.51 -10.94
CA THR A 113 4.97 -2.12 -11.25
C THR A 113 5.49 -1.80 -12.64
N ASP A 114 4.69 -1.18 -13.48
CA ASP A 114 4.99 -0.90 -14.88
C ASP A 114 5.10 -2.16 -15.78
N LYS A 115 4.71 -3.34 -15.28
CA LYS A 115 4.72 -4.59 -16.04
C LYS A 115 3.51 -4.70 -16.98
N HIS A 116 3.71 -5.36 -18.11
CA HIS A 116 2.70 -5.55 -19.15
C HIS A 116 2.23 -7.00 -19.23
N TYR A 117 0.95 -7.19 -19.52
CA TYR A 117 0.26 -8.47 -19.53
C TYR A 117 -0.67 -8.55 -20.74
N ILE A 118 -0.47 -9.57 -21.57
CA ILE A 118 -1.46 -9.96 -22.58
C ILE A 118 -2.56 -10.73 -21.87
N VAL A 119 -3.77 -10.16 -21.83
CA VAL A 119 -4.92 -10.75 -21.14
C VAL A 119 -6.03 -11.06 -22.12
N LYS A 120 -6.43 -12.33 -22.16
CA LYS A 120 -7.45 -12.86 -23.08
C LYS A 120 -8.75 -13.19 -22.35
N PRO A 121 -9.92 -13.03 -23.02
CA PRO A 121 -11.17 -13.56 -22.50
C PRO A 121 -11.13 -15.09 -22.49
N ASN A 122 -11.67 -15.68 -21.42
CA ASN A 122 -11.76 -17.12 -21.23
C ASN A 122 -13.15 -17.70 -21.54
N ASN A 123 -14.17 -16.85 -21.77
CA ASN A 123 -15.48 -17.26 -22.24
C ASN A 123 -16.18 -16.16 -23.05
N ILE A 124 -17.32 -16.49 -23.65
CA ILE A 124 -18.11 -15.57 -24.49
C ILE A 124 -18.67 -14.39 -23.68
N GLN A 125 -19.06 -14.62 -22.42
CA GLN A 125 -19.64 -13.57 -21.57
C GLN A 125 -18.58 -12.52 -21.22
N THR A 126 -17.38 -12.94 -20.84
CA THR A 126 -16.21 -12.10 -20.62
C THR A 126 -15.88 -11.32 -21.88
N LEU A 127 -15.83 -11.98 -23.05
CA LEU A 127 -15.60 -11.31 -24.34
C LEU A 127 -16.63 -10.21 -24.62
N GLN A 128 -17.92 -10.46 -24.35
CA GLN A 128 -18.98 -9.47 -24.52
C GLN A 128 -18.85 -8.32 -23.51
N ALA A 129 -18.56 -8.62 -22.25
CA ALA A 129 -18.40 -7.63 -21.20
C ALA A 129 -17.24 -6.68 -21.50
N ILE A 130 -16.10 -7.22 -21.95
CA ILE A 130 -14.89 -6.44 -22.23
C ILE A 130 -14.92 -5.73 -23.59
N SER A 131 -15.83 -6.10 -24.50
CA SER A 131 -15.96 -5.47 -25.83
C SER A 131 -16.22 -3.95 -25.80
N ARG A 132 -16.71 -3.43 -24.66
CA ARG A 132 -17.01 -2.01 -24.46
C ARG A 132 -15.83 -1.21 -23.90
N LEU A 133 -14.77 -1.90 -23.48
CA LEU A 133 -13.60 -1.29 -22.86
C LEU A 133 -12.79 -0.52 -23.90
N LYS A 134 -12.13 0.55 -23.44
CA LYS A 134 -11.38 1.47 -24.31
C LYS A 134 -9.95 1.65 -23.83
N VAL A 135 -9.04 1.83 -24.78
CA VAL A 135 -7.65 2.22 -24.49
C VAL A 135 -7.62 3.44 -23.56
N GLY A 136 -6.80 3.34 -22.51
CA GLY A 136 -6.60 4.32 -21.45
C GLY A 136 -7.57 4.21 -20.27
N GLU A 137 -8.54 3.29 -20.29
CA GLU A 137 -9.35 3.01 -19.11
C GLU A 137 -8.57 2.20 -18.08
N ILE A 138 -8.86 2.46 -16.80
CA ILE A 138 -8.28 1.77 -15.66
C ILE A 138 -9.24 0.70 -15.16
N LEU A 139 -8.71 -0.50 -14.96
CA LEU A 139 -9.40 -1.67 -14.45
C LEU A 139 -8.79 -2.08 -13.11
N LEU A 140 -9.64 -2.37 -12.14
CA LEU A 140 -9.26 -3.15 -10.96
C LEU A 140 -9.78 -4.57 -11.18
N THR A 141 -8.87 -5.53 -11.34
CA THR A 141 -9.24 -6.93 -11.62
C THR A 141 -8.13 -7.90 -11.24
N ARG A 142 -8.48 -9.18 -11.11
CA ARG A 142 -7.52 -10.27 -10.95
C ARG A 142 -7.26 -10.93 -12.30
N ILE A 143 -5.99 -11.15 -12.58
CA ILE A 143 -5.56 -11.95 -13.73
C ILE A 143 -4.93 -13.25 -13.26
N SER A 144 -5.10 -14.30 -14.04
CA SER A 144 -4.53 -15.63 -13.79
C SER A 144 -3.69 -16.08 -14.98
N PRO A 145 -2.53 -16.72 -14.75
CA PRO A 145 -1.72 -17.22 -15.85
C PRO A 145 -2.44 -18.36 -16.56
N VAL A 146 -2.26 -18.42 -17.88
CA VAL A 146 -2.74 -19.54 -18.73
C VAL A 146 -1.54 -20.22 -19.38
N THR A 147 -0.59 -19.42 -19.82
CA THR A 147 0.73 -19.86 -20.30
C THR A 147 1.78 -18.89 -19.80
N ASP A 148 3.05 -19.14 -20.11
CA ASP A 148 4.16 -18.22 -19.84
C ASP A 148 4.04 -16.88 -20.61
N THR A 149 3.13 -16.79 -21.59
CA THR A 149 3.04 -15.66 -22.51
C THR A 149 1.75 -14.85 -22.39
N TYR A 150 0.69 -15.41 -21.81
CA TYR A 150 -0.57 -14.70 -21.66
C TYR A 150 -1.40 -15.21 -20.48
N TRP A 151 -2.33 -14.35 -20.09
CA TRP A 151 -3.14 -14.43 -18.88
C TRP A 151 -4.62 -14.39 -19.27
N MET A 152 -5.49 -14.74 -18.31
CA MET A 152 -6.93 -14.56 -18.42
C MET A 152 -7.47 -13.71 -17.28
N PHE A 153 -8.65 -13.11 -17.49
CA PHE A 153 -9.43 -12.55 -16.39
C PHE A 153 -9.90 -13.70 -15.47
N SER A 154 -9.57 -13.61 -14.18
CA SER A 154 -9.93 -14.65 -13.20
C SER A 154 -11.36 -14.50 -12.69
N GLY A 155 -11.79 -13.26 -12.48
CA GLY A 155 -13.05 -12.90 -11.84
C GLY A 155 -13.60 -11.58 -12.35
N PRO A 156 -14.57 -10.97 -11.66
CA PRO A 156 -15.15 -9.71 -12.07
C PRO A 156 -14.10 -8.59 -12.08
N TYR A 157 -14.38 -7.54 -12.86
CA TYR A 157 -13.54 -6.35 -12.91
C TYR A 157 -14.35 -5.09 -12.60
N THR A 158 -13.69 -4.12 -11.98
CA THR A 158 -14.25 -2.78 -11.76
C THR A 158 -13.63 -1.83 -12.77
N ILE A 159 -14.47 -1.20 -13.60
CA ILE A 159 -14.04 -0.15 -14.53
C ILE A 159 -14.01 1.18 -13.76
N MET A 160 -12.84 1.79 -13.66
CA MET A 160 -12.68 3.12 -13.08
C MET A 160 -12.69 4.24 -14.13
N GLY A 161 -12.71 3.85 -15.42
CA GLY A 161 -12.70 4.76 -16.56
C GLY A 161 -11.32 5.38 -16.80
N LYS A 162 -11.26 6.43 -17.63
CA LYS A 162 -10.03 7.18 -17.88
C LYS A 162 -9.78 8.13 -16.72
N LEU A 163 -8.78 7.83 -15.90
CA LEU A 163 -8.45 8.62 -14.72
C LEU A 163 -7.40 9.68 -15.05
N GLY A 164 -7.71 10.95 -14.75
CA GLY A 164 -6.69 12.00 -14.68
C GLY A 164 -5.77 11.80 -13.46
N LYS A 165 -4.60 12.44 -13.46
CA LYS A 165 -3.54 12.23 -12.45
C LYS A 165 -4.04 12.27 -11.00
N PRO A 166 -4.87 13.23 -10.56
CA PRO A 166 -5.36 13.26 -9.17
C PRO A 166 -6.26 12.06 -8.81
N LYS A 167 -7.14 11.63 -9.72
CA LYS A 167 -8.02 10.49 -9.48
C LYS A 167 -7.25 9.17 -9.51
N LEU A 168 -6.23 9.07 -10.37
CA LEU A 168 -5.36 7.90 -10.43
C LEU A 168 -4.53 7.77 -9.15
N ALA A 169 -3.97 8.87 -8.63
CA ALA A 169 -3.26 8.88 -7.35
C ALA A 169 -4.17 8.39 -6.20
N VAL A 170 -5.43 8.83 -6.17
CA VAL A 170 -6.43 8.35 -5.20
C VAL A 170 -6.72 6.86 -5.41
N ALA A 171 -6.87 6.39 -6.65
CA ALA A 171 -7.09 4.97 -6.94
C ALA A 171 -5.94 4.08 -6.45
N ILE A 172 -4.69 4.53 -6.63
CA ILE A 172 -3.50 3.83 -6.15
C ILE A 172 -3.41 3.85 -4.62
N GLY A 173 -3.75 4.98 -3.98
CA GLY A 173 -3.85 5.07 -2.51
C GLY A 173 -4.89 4.07 -1.96
N ASN A 174 -6.08 4.06 -2.55
CA ASN A 174 -7.13 3.09 -2.20
C ASN A 174 -6.69 1.65 -2.46
N PHE A 175 -5.89 1.40 -3.50
CA PHE A 175 -5.33 0.07 -3.75
C PHE A 175 -4.38 -0.33 -2.63
N LYS A 176 -3.41 0.53 -2.27
CA LYS A 176 -2.47 0.29 -1.18
C LYS A 176 -3.18 0.00 0.14
N GLU A 177 -4.30 0.67 0.43
CA GLU A 177 -5.04 0.45 1.68
C GLU A 177 -5.84 -0.87 1.70
N ASN A 178 -6.48 -1.22 0.58
CA ASN A 178 -7.43 -2.33 0.53
C ASN A 178 -6.82 -3.65 0.06
N TYR A 179 -5.73 -3.60 -0.70
CA TYR A 179 -5.07 -4.74 -1.35
C TYR A 179 -3.58 -4.82 -1.00
N LYS A 180 -3.24 -4.57 0.26
CA LYS A 180 -1.85 -4.56 0.78
C LYS A 180 -1.03 -5.79 0.39
N ASN A 181 -1.62 -6.98 0.50
CA ASN A 181 -0.97 -8.25 0.17
C ASN A 181 -0.72 -8.43 -1.33
N ASN A 182 -1.35 -7.61 -2.17
CA ASN A 182 -1.19 -7.63 -3.62
C ASN A 182 -0.26 -6.50 -4.13
N LEU A 183 0.30 -5.70 -3.21
CA LEU A 183 1.22 -4.62 -3.58
C LEU A 183 2.54 -5.23 -4.08
N TYR A 184 2.84 -5.00 -5.36
CA TYR A 184 4.02 -5.52 -6.06
C TYR A 184 4.11 -7.06 -6.13
N SER A 185 2.99 -7.79 -6.05
CA SER A 185 3.00 -9.26 -6.14
C SER A 185 3.60 -9.80 -7.42
N ASP A 186 3.49 -9.04 -8.51
CA ASP A 186 4.07 -9.35 -9.80
C ASP A 186 5.52 -8.86 -9.97
N ALA A 187 6.06 -8.17 -8.96
CA ALA A 187 7.43 -7.63 -8.94
C ALA A 187 8.05 -7.78 -7.53
N PRO A 188 8.34 -9.01 -7.08
CA PRO A 188 8.91 -9.27 -5.75
C PRO A 188 10.23 -8.53 -5.52
N GLU A 189 10.99 -8.24 -6.59
CA GLU A 189 12.19 -7.41 -6.54
C GLU A 189 11.92 -5.97 -6.05
N LEU A 190 10.79 -5.37 -6.48
CA LEU A 190 10.39 -4.03 -6.04
C LEU A 190 9.91 -4.05 -4.59
N LEU A 191 9.22 -5.12 -4.18
CA LEU A 191 8.78 -5.29 -2.80
C LEU A 191 9.99 -5.40 -1.85
N GLU A 192 10.99 -6.19 -2.22
CA GLU A 192 12.22 -6.33 -1.45
C GLU A 192 12.99 -5.01 -1.37
N GLU A 193 13.16 -4.30 -2.49
CA GLU A 193 13.82 -2.98 -2.51
C GLU A 193 13.06 -1.97 -1.63
N ALA A 194 11.73 -2.01 -1.63
CA ALA A 194 10.90 -1.18 -0.76
C ALA A 194 11.15 -1.51 0.72
N TRP A 195 11.20 -2.77 1.12
CA TRP A 195 11.52 -3.16 2.50
C TRP A 195 12.94 -2.78 2.92
N GLN A 196 13.93 -3.02 2.06
CA GLN A 196 15.32 -2.64 2.32
C GLN A 196 15.46 -1.12 2.53
N SER A 197 14.69 -0.31 1.80
CA SER A 197 14.70 1.14 1.99
C SER A 197 14.25 1.57 3.39
N VAL A 198 13.32 0.84 4.03
CA VAL A 198 12.85 1.12 5.40
C VAL A 198 13.95 0.81 6.42
N VAL A 199 14.65 -0.30 6.23
CA VAL A 199 15.79 -0.69 7.08
C VAL A 199 16.91 0.35 6.96
N GLN A 200 17.23 0.77 5.75
CA GLN A 200 18.24 1.81 5.50
C GLN A 200 17.84 3.15 6.11
N TYR A 201 16.58 3.57 5.93
CA TYR A 201 16.05 4.79 6.54
C TYR A 201 16.18 4.74 8.07
N HIS A 202 15.85 3.61 8.67
CA HIS A 202 15.97 3.43 10.11
C HIS A 202 17.39 3.60 10.62
N GLN A 203 18.37 2.96 9.95
CA GLN A 203 19.77 3.13 10.32
C GLN A 203 20.22 4.58 10.16
N GLN A 204 19.88 5.23 9.06
CA GLN A 204 20.20 6.65 8.83
C GLN A 204 19.57 7.55 9.90
N PHE A 205 18.36 7.22 10.35
CA PHE A 205 17.66 7.95 11.41
C PHE A 205 18.45 7.85 12.72
N ILE A 206 18.86 6.64 13.10
CA ILE A 206 19.70 6.43 14.30
C ILE A 206 21.04 7.17 14.15
N ASP A 207 21.69 7.10 12.99
CA ASP A 207 22.98 7.76 12.76
C ASP A 207 22.87 9.30 12.94
N PHE A 208 21.75 9.90 12.49
CA PHE A 208 21.53 11.34 12.58
C PHE A 208 21.02 11.81 13.95
N PHE A 209 20.07 11.08 14.55
CA PHE A 209 19.41 11.46 15.80
C PHE A 209 20.02 10.85 17.06
N GLY A 210 20.86 9.81 16.91
CA GLY A 210 21.50 9.07 18.00
C GLY A 210 20.60 8.06 18.71
N SER A 211 19.35 7.93 18.30
CA SER A 211 18.33 7.07 18.92
C SER A 211 17.24 6.74 17.90
N ASP A 212 16.52 5.64 18.13
CA ASP A 212 15.31 5.27 17.38
C ASP A 212 14.06 6.03 17.85
N GLU A 213 14.16 6.73 18.99
CA GLU A 213 13.13 7.54 19.62
C GLU A 213 13.69 8.93 19.94
N ILE A 214 12.97 9.97 19.50
CA ILE A 214 13.24 11.35 19.88
C ILE A 214 11.94 12.08 20.22
N THR A 215 12.03 13.08 21.09
CA THR A 215 10.89 13.92 21.44
C THR A 215 11.27 15.39 21.32
N LEU A 216 10.58 16.11 20.43
CA LEU A 216 10.86 17.52 20.13
C LEU A 216 9.56 18.32 19.95
N PRO A 217 9.58 19.65 20.12
CA PRO A 217 8.50 20.49 19.65
C PRO A 217 8.27 20.34 18.14
N GLY A 218 7.02 20.36 17.69
CA GLY A 218 6.65 20.06 16.30
C GLY A 218 7.36 20.92 15.26
N TYR A 219 7.57 22.20 15.55
CA TYR A 219 8.31 23.12 14.69
C TYR A 219 9.79 22.72 14.55
N GLN A 220 10.43 22.35 15.66
CA GLN A 220 11.83 21.93 15.66
C GLN A 220 12.01 20.57 14.99
N LEU A 221 11.08 19.64 15.25
CA LEU A 221 11.04 18.32 14.62
C LEU A 221 10.95 18.46 13.09
N ASN A 222 10.05 19.31 12.60
CA ASN A 222 9.91 19.55 11.17
C ASN A 222 11.20 20.08 10.52
N LYS A 223 11.90 21.00 11.20
CA LYS A 223 13.20 21.50 10.72
C LYS A 223 14.24 20.38 10.68
N LYS A 224 14.33 19.58 11.74
CA LYS A 224 15.27 18.47 11.86
C LYS A 224 15.03 17.36 10.82
N ILE A 225 13.77 17.08 10.51
CA ILE A 225 13.43 16.10 9.46
C ILE A 225 13.80 16.61 8.07
N ALA A 226 13.63 17.92 7.80
CA ALA A 226 14.12 18.50 6.56
C ALA A 226 15.65 18.40 6.43
N GLU A 227 16.39 18.76 7.48
CA GLU A 227 17.86 18.60 7.54
C GLU A 227 18.27 17.14 7.30
N PHE A 228 17.59 16.19 7.96
CA PHE A 228 17.84 14.77 7.80
C PHE A 228 17.59 14.27 6.37
N GLN A 229 16.51 14.72 5.73
CA GLN A 229 16.19 14.35 4.34
C GLN A 229 17.20 14.87 3.34
N GLU A 230 17.70 16.10 3.54
CA GLU A 230 18.74 16.67 2.70
C GLU A 230 20.00 15.80 2.76
N ILE A 231 20.45 15.42 3.95
CA ILE A 231 21.62 14.55 4.15
C ILE A 231 21.44 13.17 3.49
N ILE A 232 20.28 12.53 3.67
CA ILE A 232 20.02 11.23 3.03
C ILE A 232 20.03 11.36 1.50
N THR A 233 19.44 12.44 0.98
CA THR A 233 19.37 12.69 -0.46
C THR A 233 20.77 12.90 -1.03
N GLU A 234 21.59 13.72 -0.36
CA GLU A 234 23.00 13.95 -0.73
C GLU A 234 23.82 12.65 -0.70
N LYS A 235 23.68 11.85 0.36
CA LYS A 235 24.39 10.57 0.48
C LYS A 235 24.02 9.63 -0.67
N ARG A 236 22.74 9.54 -1.03
CA ARG A 236 22.27 8.72 -2.16
C ARG A 236 22.79 9.22 -3.51
N LEU A 237 22.79 10.52 -3.71
CA LEU A 237 23.35 11.11 -4.92
C LEU A 237 24.85 10.77 -5.03
N ALA A 238 25.60 10.90 -3.94
CA ALA A 238 27.01 10.53 -3.90
C ALA A 238 27.25 9.04 -4.15
N GLU A 239 26.45 8.14 -3.55
CA GLU A 239 26.49 6.69 -3.79
C GLU A 239 26.17 6.33 -5.25
N ALA A 240 25.32 7.12 -5.91
CA ALA A 240 25.02 7.01 -7.34
C ALA A 240 26.09 7.67 -8.25
N GLY A 241 27.21 8.15 -7.69
CA GLY A 241 28.26 8.83 -8.45
C GLY A 241 27.85 10.21 -8.98
N ILE A 242 26.82 10.82 -8.39
CA ILE A 242 26.36 12.16 -8.72
C ILE A 242 27.06 13.14 -7.78
N ASP A 243 27.88 14.02 -8.37
CA ASP A 243 28.51 15.12 -7.65
C ASP A 243 27.48 16.23 -7.41
N THR A 244 27.01 16.35 -6.16
CA THR A 244 26.01 17.34 -5.75
C THR A 244 26.55 18.78 -5.72
N SER A 245 27.86 18.98 -5.88
CA SER A 245 28.47 20.30 -5.99
C SER A 245 28.39 20.89 -7.41
N LYS A 246 28.09 20.05 -8.41
CA LYS A 246 27.94 20.45 -9.81
C LYS A 246 26.49 20.79 -10.13
N SER A 247 26.30 21.81 -10.95
CA SER A 247 24.99 22.12 -11.52
C SER A 247 24.54 21.02 -12.47
N LEU A 248 23.22 20.86 -12.64
CA LEU A 248 22.64 19.91 -13.61
C LEU A 248 23.21 20.09 -15.03
N ALA A 249 23.51 21.33 -15.42
CA ALA A 249 24.11 21.65 -16.71
C ALA A 249 25.55 21.13 -16.84
N GLU A 250 26.36 21.24 -15.78
CA GLU A 250 27.72 20.69 -15.74
C GLU A 250 27.70 19.15 -15.76
N MET A 251 26.76 18.54 -15.03
CA MET A 251 26.58 17.08 -15.04
C MET A 251 26.15 16.54 -16.41
N ALA A 252 25.30 17.27 -17.15
CA ALA A 252 24.83 16.87 -18.47
C ALA A 252 25.89 17.06 -19.57
N ALA A 253 26.68 18.14 -19.47
CA ALA A 253 27.83 18.36 -20.34
C ALA A 253 28.88 17.25 -20.21
N GLU A 254 29.12 16.76 -18.99
CA GLU A 254 30.03 15.62 -18.74
C GLU A 254 29.45 14.27 -19.23
N ALA A 255 28.13 14.13 -19.26
CA ALA A 255 27.44 12.92 -19.72
C ALA A 255 27.16 12.90 -21.23
N GLY A 256 27.45 13.99 -21.95
CA GLY A 256 27.21 14.11 -23.39
C GLY A 256 25.73 14.23 -23.77
N VAL A 257 24.87 14.69 -22.85
CA VAL A 257 23.42 14.84 -23.07
C VAL A 257 23.11 16.28 -23.47
N GLU A 258 22.39 16.48 -24.58
CA GLU A 258 22.03 17.82 -25.06
C GLU A 258 21.00 18.52 -24.15
N GLU A 259 21.16 19.83 -23.96
CA GLU A 259 20.34 20.66 -23.05
C GLU A 259 18.82 20.59 -23.37
N GLU A 260 18.48 20.35 -24.64
CA GLU A 260 17.09 20.24 -25.11
C GLU A 260 16.44 18.89 -24.77
N GLU A 261 17.19 17.78 -24.78
CA GLU A 261 16.70 16.48 -24.26
C GLU A 261 16.44 16.56 -22.75
N MET A 262 17.26 17.34 -22.04
CA MET A 262 17.08 17.62 -20.61
C MET A 262 15.83 18.46 -20.31
N LYS A 263 15.59 19.52 -21.09
CA LYS A 263 14.39 20.36 -20.94
C LYS A 263 13.13 19.57 -21.27
N ALA A 264 13.18 18.67 -22.24
CA ALA A 264 12.10 17.74 -22.53
C ALA A 264 11.83 16.82 -21.33
N ALA A 265 12.86 16.16 -20.79
CA ALA A 265 12.74 15.26 -19.63
C ALA A 265 12.26 15.99 -18.36
N ALA A 266 12.76 17.18 -18.06
CA ALA A 266 12.33 17.99 -16.91
C ALA A 266 10.89 18.50 -17.05
N LYS A 267 10.47 18.83 -18.28
CA LYS A 267 9.10 19.28 -18.59
C LYS A 267 8.10 18.12 -18.63
N GLU A 268 8.55 16.93 -19.01
CA GLU A 268 7.75 15.71 -19.07
C GLU A 268 7.62 15.04 -17.69
N ALA A 269 8.66 15.12 -16.84
CA ALA A 269 8.66 14.54 -15.50
C ALA A 269 7.97 15.41 -14.43
N GLY A 270 7.86 16.72 -14.62
CA GLY A 270 7.29 17.64 -13.62
C GLY A 270 7.95 17.56 -12.23
N ALA A 271 9.15 16.97 -12.16
CA ALA A 271 9.79 16.47 -10.96
C ALA A 271 10.88 17.42 -10.45
N ASP A 272 11.26 17.23 -9.18
CA ASP A 272 12.42 17.88 -8.57
C ASP A 272 13.69 17.55 -9.36
N ALA A 273 14.52 18.57 -9.61
CA ALA A 273 15.81 18.47 -10.27
C ALA A 273 16.68 17.31 -9.73
N ASN A 274 16.56 17.01 -8.44
CA ASN A 274 17.30 15.92 -7.78
C ASN A 274 16.84 14.52 -8.20
N VAL A 275 15.55 14.32 -8.51
CA VAL A 275 15.00 13.04 -8.97
C VAL A 275 15.42 12.75 -10.41
N VAL A 276 15.46 13.81 -11.23
CA VAL A 276 15.93 13.74 -12.62
C VAL A 276 17.41 13.33 -12.65
N SER A 277 18.25 13.92 -11.80
CA SER A 277 19.66 13.54 -11.65
C SER A 277 19.85 12.07 -11.22
N GLN A 278 19.02 11.55 -10.31
CA GLN A 278 19.06 10.14 -9.89
C GLN A 278 18.71 9.17 -11.04
N MET A 279 17.75 9.53 -11.90
CA MET A 279 17.39 8.73 -13.07
C MET A 279 18.50 8.64 -14.12
N PHE A 280 19.28 9.70 -14.30
CA PHE A 280 20.30 9.76 -15.37
C PHE A 280 21.59 9.00 -15.07
N LYS A 281 21.86 8.62 -13.80
CA LYS A 281 23.09 7.89 -13.42
C LYS A 281 22.87 6.65 -12.54
N GLY A 282 21.68 6.47 -11.96
CA GLY A 282 21.39 5.37 -11.03
C GLY A 282 20.58 4.23 -11.66
N ASN A 283 20.91 2.99 -11.29
CA ASN A 283 20.13 1.80 -11.65
C ASN A 283 18.86 1.61 -10.79
N SER A 284 18.61 2.44 -9.76
CA SER A 284 17.46 2.24 -8.86
C SER A 284 16.18 2.76 -9.50
N LYS A 285 15.19 1.87 -9.60
CA LYS A 285 13.83 2.16 -10.13
C LYS A 285 12.90 2.72 -9.04
N MET A 286 13.41 2.93 -7.83
CA MET A 286 12.63 3.23 -6.64
C MET A 286 13.14 4.51 -5.97
N VAL A 287 12.24 5.31 -5.41
CA VAL A 287 12.57 6.56 -4.73
C VAL A 287 11.83 6.65 -3.40
N MET A 288 12.51 7.13 -2.36
CA MET A 288 11.84 7.38 -1.09
C MET A 288 10.95 8.62 -1.19
N PRO A 289 9.69 8.54 -0.75
CA PRO A 289 8.84 9.70 -0.67
C PRO A 289 9.38 10.70 0.36
N LYS A 290 9.12 11.98 0.10
CA LYS A 290 9.42 13.03 1.06
C LYS A 290 8.47 12.89 2.26
N VAL A 291 9.04 12.86 3.47
CA VAL A 291 8.25 12.96 4.71
C VAL A 291 7.99 14.43 4.99
N ASP A 292 6.73 14.85 4.95
CA ASP A 292 6.32 16.16 5.42
C ASP A 292 5.41 16.00 6.64
N LEU A 293 5.66 16.78 7.68
CA LEU A 293 4.80 16.73 8.86
C LEU A 293 3.45 17.39 8.55
N PRO A 294 2.32 16.74 8.88
CA PRO A 294 1.01 17.37 8.89
C PRO A 294 1.02 18.70 9.66
N ALA A 295 0.22 19.66 9.22
CA ALA A 295 0.17 21.01 9.80
C ALA A 295 -0.15 21.02 11.30
N GLU A 296 -0.91 20.02 11.76
CA GLU A 296 -1.25 19.81 13.17
C GLU A 296 -0.01 19.42 13.99
N LEU A 297 0.80 18.49 13.47
CA LEU A 297 2.04 18.05 14.11
C LEU A 297 3.12 19.13 14.10
N LYS A 298 3.17 19.96 13.05
CA LYS A 298 4.09 21.12 13.01
C LYS A 298 3.85 22.13 14.14
N LYS A 299 2.62 22.21 14.65
CA LYS A 299 2.20 23.14 15.71
C LYS A 299 2.10 22.48 17.08
N ALA A 300 2.28 21.16 17.17
CA ALA A 300 2.21 20.46 18.44
C ALA A 300 3.36 20.91 19.35
N GLU A 301 3.04 21.12 20.64
CA GLU A 301 4.02 21.49 21.66
C GLU A 301 5.13 20.45 21.78
N GLN A 302 4.79 19.18 21.56
CA GLN A 302 5.69 18.06 21.62
C GLN A 302 5.20 16.94 20.70
N VAL A 303 6.13 16.29 20.02
CA VAL A 303 5.90 15.10 19.19
C VAL A 303 7.03 14.12 19.47
N THR A 304 6.67 12.91 19.88
CA THR A 304 7.63 11.80 19.92
C THR A 304 7.64 11.12 18.56
N THR A 305 8.83 10.96 17.99
CA THR A 305 9.04 10.28 16.71
C THR A 305 9.78 8.99 16.96
N PHE A 306 9.26 7.91 16.40
CA PHE A 306 9.92 6.61 16.38
C PHE A 306 10.35 6.27 14.97
N SER A 307 11.45 5.55 14.86
CA SER A 307 11.90 4.89 13.64
C SER A 307 12.08 3.41 13.92
N HIS A 308 11.55 2.55 13.06
CA HIS A 308 11.68 1.09 13.19
C HIS A 308 11.95 0.46 11.82
N PRO A 309 12.83 -0.56 11.72
CA PRO A 309 13.22 -1.16 10.43
C PRO A 309 12.08 -1.88 9.71
N ARG A 310 10.95 -2.14 10.40
CA ARG A 310 9.75 -2.77 9.84
C ARG A 310 8.45 -1.97 9.99
N TRP A 311 8.34 -1.13 11.01
CA TRP A 311 7.12 -0.35 11.27
C TRP A 311 7.23 1.06 10.68
N GLY A 312 8.42 1.40 10.15
CA GLY A 312 8.70 2.69 9.54
C GLY A 312 8.78 3.80 10.57
N GLN A 313 8.36 5.00 10.16
CA GLN A 313 8.37 6.18 11.00
C GLN A 313 6.99 6.44 11.59
N MET A 314 6.93 6.74 12.89
CA MET A 314 5.69 7.04 13.60
C MET A 314 5.82 8.39 14.31
N PHE A 315 4.75 9.18 14.29
CA PHE A 315 4.68 10.49 14.96
C PHE A 315 3.56 10.51 15.98
N LEU A 316 3.92 10.57 17.26
CA LEU A 316 2.97 10.49 18.38
C LEU A 316 3.00 11.80 19.20
N PRO A 317 2.05 12.73 18.96
CA PRO A 317 1.98 14.00 19.70
C PRO A 317 1.57 13.84 21.17
N THR A 318 1.09 12.66 21.56
CA THR A 318 0.55 12.40 22.90
C THR A 318 1.34 11.33 23.67
N TYR A 319 2.47 10.84 23.13
CA TYR A 319 3.22 9.74 23.74
C TYR A 319 3.74 10.08 25.14
N SER A 320 4.34 11.26 25.31
CA SER A 320 4.80 11.71 26.63
C SER A 320 3.65 11.82 27.64
N LYS A 321 2.43 12.17 27.20
CA LYS A 321 1.25 12.21 28.07
C LYS A 321 0.85 10.79 28.50
N MET A 322 0.95 9.82 27.60
CA MET A 322 0.72 8.41 27.92
C MET A 322 1.78 7.89 28.91
N GLN A 323 3.05 8.24 28.74
CA GLN A 323 4.12 7.92 29.69
C GLN A 323 3.85 8.53 31.07
N THR A 324 3.37 9.78 31.14
CA THR A 324 2.97 10.42 32.41
C THR A 324 1.82 9.67 33.09
N ILE A 325 0.80 9.24 32.34
CA ILE A 325 -0.31 8.43 32.87
C ILE A 325 0.22 7.11 33.44
N LEU A 326 1.10 6.42 32.71
CA LEU A 326 1.68 5.13 33.13
C LEU A 326 2.69 5.28 34.28
N SER A 327 3.26 6.47 34.47
CA SER A 327 4.21 6.75 35.56
C SER A 327 3.52 7.28 36.83
N ALA A 328 2.23 7.61 36.78
CA ALA A 328 1.48 8.11 37.93
C ALA A 328 1.11 6.97 38.89
N ASP A 329 1.11 7.25 40.20
CA ASP A 329 0.68 6.29 41.22
C ASP A 329 -0.80 5.89 41.03
N ASP A 330 -1.64 6.87 40.68
CA ASP A 330 -3.02 6.68 40.28
C ASP A 330 -3.28 7.39 38.94
N TRP A 331 -3.32 6.61 37.86
CA TRP A 331 -3.58 7.13 36.52
C TRP A 331 -4.96 7.76 36.39
N GLN A 332 -5.94 7.39 37.23
CA GLN A 332 -7.30 7.94 37.19
C GLN A 332 -7.35 9.38 37.68
N SER A 333 -6.34 9.79 38.46
CA SER A 333 -6.19 11.18 38.93
C SER A 333 -5.68 12.13 37.85
N VAL A 334 -5.11 11.61 36.76
CA VAL A 334 -4.56 12.42 35.66
C VAL A 334 -5.70 12.88 34.76
N GLU A 335 -5.84 14.21 34.61
CA GLU A 335 -6.92 14.81 33.82
C GLU A 335 -6.91 14.31 32.36
N GLY A 336 -8.06 13.79 31.91
CA GLY A 336 -8.22 13.30 30.54
C GLY A 336 -7.60 11.93 30.26
N ALA A 337 -7.07 11.21 31.26
CA ALA A 337 -6.39 9.94 31.07
C ALA A 337 -7.26 8.88 30.37
N GLU A 338 -8.49 8.67 30.83
CA GLU A 338 -9.38 7.66 30.26
C GLU A 338 -9.69 7.91 28.77
N LYS A 339 -9.86 9.18 28.39
CA LYS A 339 -10.05 9.58 26.99
C LYS A 339 -8.79 9.28 26.16
N LEU A 340 -7.61 9.56 26.70
CA LEU A 340 -6.36 9.29 26.01
C LEU A 340 -6.10 7.79 25.84
N ILE A 341 -6.40 6.98 26.87
CA ILE A 341 -6.25 5.53 26.81
C ILE A 341 -7.17 4.93 25.74
N ARG A 342 -8.45 5.35 25.70
CA ARG A 342 -9.36 4.93 24.61
C ARG A 342 -8.85 5.35 23.24
N TYR A 343 -8.35 6.58 23.11
CA TYR A 343 -7.72 7.03 21.87
C TYR A 343 -6.54 6.12 21.46
N TYR A 344 -5.70 5.69 22.40
CA TYR A 344 -4.59 4.76 22.11
C TYR A 344 -5.07 3.38 21.64
N LEU A 345 -6.16 2.88 22.23
CA LEU A 345 -6.77 1.61 21.83
C LEU A 345 -7.40 1.70 20.44
N GLU A 346 -8.05 2.81 20.10
CA GLU A 346 -8.83 2.93 18.85
C GLU A 346 -8.03 3.46 17.65
N ASP A 347 -7.04 4.33 17.88
CA ASP A 347 -6.31 4.98 16.79
C ASP A 347 -5.33 4.02 16.10
N LYS A 348 -5.47 3.87 14.78
CA LYS A 348 -4.68 2.94 13.95
C LYS A 348 -3.22 3.38 13.76
N SER A 349 -2.90 4.66 13.94
CA SER A 349 -1.53 5.15 13.90
C SER A 349 -0.69 4.66 15.09
N ILE A 350 -1.34 4.26 16.18
CA ILE A 350 -0.72 3.66 17.36
C ILE A 350 -0.72 2.14 17.16
N ASN A 351 0.30 1.68 16.45
CA ASN A 351 0.47 0.28 16.04
C ASN A 351 0.97 -0.62 17.18
N ALA A 352 1.06 -1.93 16.91
CA ALA A 352 1.47 -2.93 17.90
C ALA A 352 2.86 -2.67 18.49
N PHE A 353 3.81 -2.16 17.70
CA PHE A 353 5.15 -1.83 18.18
C PHE A 353 5.13 -0.81 19.32
N ILE A 354 4.28 0.23 19.23
CA ILE A 354 4.17 1.23 20.30
C ILE A 354 3.63 0.58 21.58
N TRP A 355 2.65 -0.31 21.47
CA TRP A 355 2.11 -1.04 22.62
C TRP A 355 3.12 -2.00 23.25
N HIS A 356 3.90 -2.71 22.45
CA HIS A 356 5.00 -3.53 22.96
C HIS A 356 6.06 -2.70 23.68
N ARG A 357 6.43 -1.54 23.13
CA ARG A 357 7.39 -0.63 23.78
C ARG A 357 6.86 -0.11 25.12
N LEU A 358 5.57 0.24 25.20
CA LEU A 358 4.93 0.62 26.46
C LEU A 358 4.86 -0.56 27.44
N ALA A 359 4.63 -1.78 26.95
CA ALA A 359 4.60 -3.00 27.77
C ALA A 359 5.97 -3.31 28.37
N ASP A 360 7.05 -3.14 27.60
CA ASP A 360 8.42 -3.33 28.06
C ASP A 360 8.83 -2.27 29.08
N GLN A 361 8.43 -1.01 28.88
CA GLN A 361 8.79 0.11 29.75
C GLN A 361 7.94 0.18 31.03
N TYR A 362 6.66 -0.19 30.96
CA TYR A 362 5.67 -0.04 32.04
C TYR A 362 4.82 -1.31 32.25
N PRO A 363 5.42 -2.50 32.43
CA PRO A 363 4.68 -3.77 32.38
C PRO A 363 3.56 -3.84 33.43
N THR A 364 3.85 -3.48 34.67
CA THR A 364 2.86 -3.56 35.76
C THR A 364 1.79 -2.48 35.68
N GLN A 365 2.18 -1.27 35.30
CA GLN A 365 1.26 -0.12 35.23
C GLN A 365 0.32 -0.26 34.05
N LEU A 366 0.84 -0.68 32.89
CA LEU A 366 0.06 -0.94 31.69
C LEU A 366 -0.96 -2.05 31.92
N GLU A 367 -0.55 -3.18 32.51
CA GLU A 367 -1.45 -4.30 32.82
C GLU A 367 -2.60 -3.86 33.74
N LYS A 368 -2.29 -3.20 34.87
CA LYS A 368 -3.31 -2.70 35.80
C LYS A 368 -4.25 -1.68 35.16
N MET A 369 -3.71 -0.79 34.34
CA MET A 369 -4.50 0.20 33.60
C MET A 369 -5.47 -0.48 32.64
N LEU A 370 -5.01 -1.45 31.86
CA LEU A 370 -5.84 -2.21 30.91
C LEU A 370 -6.88 -3.06 31.62
N GLN A 371 -6.54 -3.77 32.70
CA GLN A 371 -7.49 -4.53 33.53
C GLN A 371 -8.67 -3.66 33.98
N LYS A 372 -8.39 -2.41 34.40
CA LYS A 372 -9.40 -1.47 34.86
C LYS A 372 -10.22 -0.88 33.71
N VAL A 373 -9.58 -0.39 32.65
CA VAL A 373 -10.27 0.25 31.52
C VAL A 373 -11.14 -0.73 30.74
N LEU A 374 -10.65 -1.96 30.55
CA LEU A 374 -11.36 -3.03 29.84
C LEU A 374 -12.34 -3.79 30.74
N GLN A 375 -12.30 -3.57 32.06
CA GLN A 375 -13.05 -4.33 33.07
C GLN A 375 -12.75 -5.84 33.01
N ARG A 376 -11.47 -6.19 32.75
CA ARG A 376 -10.97 -7.57 32.64
C ARG A 376 -9.92 -7.81 33.74
N PRO A 377 -10.31 -8.20 34.97
CA PRO A 377 -9.36 -8.33 36.08
C PRO A 377 -8.32 -9.43 35.89
N GLU A 378 -8.65 -10.44 35.08
CA GLU A 378 -7.76 -11.57 34.75
C GLU A 378 -6.84 -11.27 33.55
N PHE A 379 -6.93 -10.08 32.94
CA PHE A 379 -6.09 -9.72 31.80
C PHE A 379 -4.62 -9.76 32.19
N SER A 380 -3.81 -10.51 31.44
CA SER A 380 -2.37 -10.55 31.57
C SER A 380 -1.70 -9.98 30.33
N LEU A 381 -0.81 -9.02 30.54
CA LEU A 381 -0.10 -8.36 29.45
C LEU A 381 0.74 -9.34 28.62
N ALA A 382 1.25 -10.40 29.25
CA ALA A 382 2.12 -11.39 28.60
C ALA A 382 1.38 -12.31 27.61
N SER A 383 0.10 -12.61 27.84
CA SER A 383 -0.70 -13.50 26.99
C SER A 383 -1.75 -12.79 26.15
N ASP A 384 -2.27 -11.66 26.64
CA ASP A 384 -3.51 -11.09 26.13
C ASP A 384 -3.30 -9.79 25.34
N LEU A 385 -2.07 -9.27 25.27
CA LEU A 385 -1.79 -8.03 24.53
C LEU A 385 -2.07 -8.19 23.04
N ASP A 386 -1.50 -9.19 22.36
CA ASP A 386 -1.73 -9.40 20.93
C ASP A 386 -3.21 -9.65 20.60
N PRO A 387 -3.92 -10.56 21.30
CA PRO A 387 -5.36 -10.72 21.12
C PRO A 387 -6.16 -9.43 21.30
N LEU A 388 -5.78 -8.59 22.28
CA LEU A 388 -6.41 -7.28 22.49
C LEU A 388 -6.13 -6.34 21.32
N LEU A 389 -4.90 -6.26 20.83
CA LEU A 389 -4.56 -5.40 19.70
C LEU A 389 -5.32 -5.82 18.43
N GLU A 390 -5.50 -7.13 18.21
CA GLU A 390 -6.33 -7.66 17.12
C GLU A 390 -7.81 -7.30 17.29
N GLU A 391 -8.36 -7.37 18.51
CA GLU A 391 -9.73 -6.92 18.83
C GLU A 391 -9.96 -5.47 18.42
N PHE A 392 -8.95 -4.62 18.59
CA PHE A 392 -8.95 -3.21 18.18
C PHE A 392 -8.49 -2.97 16.73
N ASN A 393 -8.42 -4.00 15.90
CA ASN A 393 -8.03 -3.95 14.49
C ASN A 393 -6.63 -3.36 14.26
N LYS A 394 -5.70 -3.59 15.19
CA LYS A 394 -4.28 -3.26 15.03
C LYS A 394 -3.54 -4.48 14.48
N PRO A 395 -2.89 -4.38 13.32
CA PRO A 395 -2.05 -5.47 12.83
C PRO A 395 -0.95 -5.80 13.84
N ILE A 396 -0.71 -7.08 14.09
CA ILE A 396 0.43 -7.56 14.90
C ILE A 396 1.69 -7.68 14.05
N LYS A 397 1.51 -7.93 12.74
CA LYS A 397 2.61 -7.98 11.78
C LYS A 397 2.75 -6.63 11.07
N PRO A 398 3.99 -6.17 10.85
CA PRO A 398 4.24 -4.94 10.11
C PRO A 398 3.83 -5.10 8.64
N GLU A 399 3.17 -4.08 8.12
CA GLU A 399 2.90 -3.89 6.70
C GLU A 399 3.90 -2.89 6.12
N LEU A 400 4.04 -2.85 4.79
CA LEU A 400 5.00 -1.95 4.13
C LEU A 400 4.68 -0.48 4.51
N PRO A 401 5.57 0.21 5.25
CA PRO A 401 5.30 1.56 5.74
C PRO A 401 5.31 2.60 4.62
N ASP A 402 4.64 3.74 4.84
CA ASP A 402 4.57 4.82 3.84
C ASP A 402 5.91 5.51 3.56
N ILE A 403 6.90 5.34 4.42
CA ILE A 403 8.27 5.82 4.17
C ILE A 403 9.05 4.94 3.20
N ALA A 404 8.55 3.74 2.88
CA ALA A 404 9.20 2.84 1.95
C ALA A 404 9.32 3.49 0.56
N SER A 405 10.42 3.20 -0.12
CA SER A 405 10.59 3.60 -1.51
C SER A 405 9.47 3.07 -2.38
N VAL A 406 9.09 3.86 -3.39
CA VAL A 406 8.09 3.51 -4.39
C VAL A 406 8.69 3.65 -5.79
N PRO A 407 8.15 2.95 -6.80
CA PRO A 407 8.57 3.12 -8.18
C PRO A 407 8.50 4.58 -8.63
N ILE A 408 9.47 5.02 -9.42
CA ILE A 408 9.62 6.45 -9.70
C ILE A 408 8.40 7.02 -10.45
N HIS A 409 7.77 6.24 -11.35
CA HIS A 409 6.56 6.70 -12.04
C HIS A 409 5.40 6.94 -11.06
N LEU A 410 5.30 6.15 -9.97
CA LEU A 410 4.33 6.39 -8.90
C LEU A 410 4.67 7.67 -8.14
N HIS A 411 5.93 7.86 -7.77
CA HIS A 411 6.37 9.09 -7.10
C HIS A 411 6.03 10.33 -7.92
N ASN A 412 6.36 10.34 -9.21
CA ASN A 412 6.08 11.44 -10.12
C ASN A 412 4.58 11.71 -10.21
N LEU A 413 3.76 10.65 -10.38
CA LEU A 413 2.30 10.77 -10.40
C LEU A 413 1.77 11.45 -9.12
N PHE A 414 2.25 11.07 -7.93
CA PHE A 414 1.82 11.68 -6.67
C PHE A 414 2.21 13.16 -6.56
N GLN A 415 3.44 13.52 -6.96
CA GLN A 415 3.90 14.92 -6.96
C GLN A 415 3.07 15.80 -7.89
N GLU A 416 2.80 15.29 -9.10
CA GLU A 416 2.01 16.00 -10.10
C GLU A 416 0.56 16.16 -9.66
N ALA A 417 -0.03 15.11 -9.07
CA ALA A 417 -1.39 15.13 -8.54
C ALA A 417 -1.55 16.22 -7.46
N VAL A 418 -0.61 16.32 -6.51
CA VAL A 418 -0.62 17.38 -5.47
C VAL A 418 -0.52 18.76 -6.11
N THR A 419 0.34 18.92 -7.11
CA THR A 419 0.54 20.18 -7.83
C THR A 419 -0.75 20.62 -8.57
N GLU A 420 -1.44 19.70 -9.22
CA GLU A 420 -2.68 19.98 -9.95
C GLU A 420 -3.83 20.37 -9.01
N VAL A 421 -3.96 19.71 -7.87
CA VAL A 421 -4.94 20.04 -6.83
C VAL A 421 -4.67 21.42 -6.22
N ASN A 422 -3.40 21.78 -6.01
CA ASN A 422 -3.03 23.10 -5.48
C ASN A 422 -3.30 24.23 -6.49
N LYS A 423 -3.05 23.99 -7.78
CA LYS A 423 -3.37 24.93 -8.88
C LYS A 423 -4.88 25.16 -9.04
N THR A 424 -5.70 24.12 -8.86
CA THR A 424 -7.16 24.24 -8.94
C THR A 424 -7.75 24.99 -7.74
N LYS A 425 -7.21 24.79 -6.53
CA LYS A 425 -7.58 25.59 -5.33
C LYS A 425 -7.23 27.08 -5.44
N THR A 426 -6.15 27.43 -6.13
CA THR A 426 -5.79 28.84 -6.37
C THR A 426 -6.69 29.49 -7.43
N LYS A 427 -7.12 28.76 -8.46
CA LYS A 427 -8.07 29.26 -9.47
C LYS A 427 -9.50 29.43 -8.93
N SER A 428 -9.97 28.57 -8.02
CA SER A 428 -11.30 28.69 -7.42
C SER A 428 -11.44 29.88 -6.45
N LYS A 429 -10.34 30.42 -5.91
CA LYS A 429 -10.33 31.69 -5.16
C LYS A 429 -10.43 32.95 -6.03
N VAL A 430 -10.41 32.84 -7.36
CA VAL A 430 -10.44 33.99 -8.30
C VAL A 430 -11.78 34.13 -9.04
N GLN A 431 -12.85 33.45 -8.60
CA GLN A 431 -14.19 33.74 -9.13
C GLN A 431 -14.75 35.07 -8.61
N LYS A 432 -14.49 36.11 -9.41
CA LYS A 432 -15.19 37.38 -9.64
C LYS A 432 -16.20 37.83 -8.55
N LYS A 433 -15.81 38.87 -7.80
CA LYS A 433 -16.78 39.89 -7.32
C LYS A 433 -17.52 40.46 -8.55
N LEU A 434 -18.76 40.04 -8.74
CA LEU A 434 -19.71 40.74 -9.62
C LEU A 434 -19.95 42.14 -9.05
N ALA A 435 -19.40 43.15 -9.72
CA ALA A 435 -19.75 44.54 -9.49
C ALA A 435 -21.22 44.74 -9.90
N LYS A 436 -22.10 44.94 -8.91
CA LYS A 436 -23.41 45.56 -9.14
C LYS A 436 -23.20 47.08 -9.15
N GLY A 437 -23.13 47.65 -10.35
CA GLY A 437 -23.30 49.08 -10.60
C GLY A 437 -24.53 49.26 -11.48
N PHE A 438 -25.46 50.08 -11.04
CA PHE A 438 -26.71 50.42 -11.72
C PHE A 438 -26.47 51.03 -13.11
N GLN A 439 -27.26 50.60 -14.09
CA GLN A 439 -28.08 51.46 -14.95
C GLN A 439 -29.19 50.64 -15.59
#